data_AF-A0A316AHY1-F1
#
_entry.id   AF-A0A316AHY1-F1
#
_cell.length_a   1.000
_cell.length_b   1.000
_cell.length_c   1.000
_cell.angle_alpha   90.00
_cell.angle_beta   90.00
_cell.angle_gamma   90.00
#
_symmetry.space_group_name_H-M   'P 1'
#
loop_
_entity.id
_entity.type
_entity.pdbx_description
1 polymer ?
#
loop_
_entity_poly.entity_id
_entity_poly.type
_entity_poly.pdbx_seq_one_letter_code
_entity_poly.pdbx_strand_id
1 'polypeptide(L)'
;MNEEILSFIWQFQYFEKKELLTDEGQAITVHQIGQRNRTSGPDFSGARLALDQLLWVGDVEIHVNASDWHRHQHGPDHAYESVILHVVWNNDQPVARRDGTLIPTLTLNGLVRQSVITQYHQLVDSPLPIPCADQFEAVSSLEKLVMLDRVLLERLQKKADKILEIWTENLSDWEETVYQLLGQHFGFKLNEAPFARLCSLLPWRLIRQQKDRILPLEALLFGTAGLIPEHPSDDYGLSLQTEYAFLSKKYQLHTQMVPTEWKLLRLRPVGFPTIRIAQFAQYLAQSESLFTHFVNTPSLSKIQQMFHLKQSPYWVTHHQFEKTSTRPISFMGKESTNTLIINVVAPLLVAYGTTRKLPELIDRALLFLVSLPAENNRITRLWKTLDMNVGTAADSQALLEWHAQYCSQKKCLQCTVGAKLIERT
;
A
#
# COMPACT_ATOMS: atom_id res chain seq x y z
N MET A 1 29.45 -2.91 6.25
CA MET A 1 29.15 -1.46 6.28
C MET A 1 28.49 -1.08 4.97
N ASN A 2 27.50 -0.20 4.99
CA ASN A 2 26.88 0.38 3.78
C ASN A 2 26.56 1.86 4.03
N GLU A 3 26.26 2.61 2.97
CA GLU A 3 25.93 4.02 3.08
C GLU A 3 24.67 4.28 3.89
N GLU A 4 23.68 3.38 3.88
CA GLU A 4 22.41 3.62 4.59
C GLU A 4 22.62 3.80 6.10
N ILE A 5 23.46 2.96 6.73
CA ILE A 5 23.79 3.12 8.16
C ILE A 5 24.68 4.34 8.41
N LEU A 6 25.58 4.71 7.48
CA LEU A 6 26.40 5.92 7.62
C LEU A 6 25.55 7.19 7.54
N SER A 7 24.61 7.26 6.58
CA SER A 7 23.65 8.36 6.51
C SER A 7 22.78 8.42 7.75
N PHE A 8 22.39 7.29 8.32
CA PHE A 8 21.64 7.25 9.58
C PHE A 8 22.47 7.76 10.76
N ILE A 9 23.73 7.32 10.88
CA ILE A 9 24.68 7.78 11.89
C ILE A 9 24.92 9.28 11.77
N TRP A 10 25.09 9.81 10.55
CA TRP A 10 25.20 11.25 10.32
C TRP A 10 23.90 11.97 10.68
N GLN A 11 22.75 11.50 10.20
CA GLN A 11 21.46 12.14 10.43
C GLN A 11 21.13 12.31 11.92
N PHE A 12 21.42 11.31 12.74
CA PHE A 12 21.17 11.35 14.19
C PHE A 12 22.41 11.67 15.02
N GLN A 13 23.55 11.84 14.35
CA GLN A 13 24.84 12.19 14.93
C GLN A 13 25.31 11.19 16.01
N TYR A 14 25.22 9.89 15.71
CA TYR A 14 25.60 8.78 16.60
C TYR A 14 27.09 8.44 16.54
N PHE A 15 27.93 9.44 16.78
CA PHE A 15 29.38 9.34 16.86
C PHE A 15 29.93 10.33 17.90
N GLU A 16 31.16 10.11 18.36
CA GLU A 16 31.84 11.04 19.28
C GLU A 16 32.03 12.40 18.62
N LYS A 17 31.64 13.47 19.32
CA LYS A 17 31.66 14.85 18.81
C LYS A 17 32.66 15.73 19.54
N LYS A 18 33.16 15.27 20.69
CA LYS A 18 34.16 16.01 21.44
C LYS A 18 35.44 16.09 20.61
N GLU A 19 35.87 17.32 20.34
CA GLU A 19 37.08 17.59 19.55
C GLU A 19 37.03 16.91 18.17
N LEU A 20 35.86 16.97 17.52
CA LEU A 20 35.66 16.42 16.18
C LEU A 20 36.58 17.14 15.19
N LEU A 21 37.44 16.38 14.50
CA LEU A 21 38.36 16.89 13.50
C LEU A 21 38.07 16.26 12.13
N THR A 22 38.42 16.96 11.06
CA THR A 22 38.61 16.34 9.75
C THR A 22 39.89 15.51 9.77
N ASP A 23 40.05 14.62 8.80
CA ASP A 23 41.25 13.81 8.64
C ASP A 23 42.50 14.67 8.33
N GLU A 24 42.29 15.90 7.84
CA GLU A 24 43.32 16.93 7.65
C GLU A 24 43.59 17.78 8.92
N GLY A 25 42.87 17.54 10.01
CA GLY A 25 43.07 18.18 11.32
C GLY A 25 42.27 19.46 11.58
N GLN A 26 41.29 19.79 10.73
CA GLN A 26 40.45 20.99 10.93
C GLN A 26 39.35 20.70 11.95
N ALA A 27 39.07 21.63 12.87
CA ALA A 27 38.01 21.44 13.86
C ALA A 27 36.62 21.53 13.22
N ILE A 28 35.75 20.56 13.46
CA ILE A 28 34.38 20.51 12.93
C ILE A 28 33.37 20.80 14.03
N THR A 29 32.47 21.75 13.79
CA THR A 29 31.24 21.92 14.59
C THR A 29 30.02 21.85 13.69
N VAL A 30 29.13 20.89 13.97
CA VAL A 30 27.89 20.68 13.20
C VAL A 30 26.78 21.56 13.79
N HIS A 31 26.43 22.66 13.11
CA HIS A 31 25.28 23.49 13.48
C HIS A 31 23.96 22.97 12.88
N GLN A 32 24.03 22.45 11.65
CA GLN A 32 22.89 21.83 10.97
C GLN A 32 23.39 20.71 10.05
N ILE A 33 22.84 19.51 10.19
CA ILE A 33 23.26 18.31 9.42
C ILE A 33 22.88 18.35 7.93
N GLY A 34 21.99 19.26 7.53
CA GLY A 34 21.35 19.29 6.21
C GLY A 34 20.05 18.46 6.13
N GLN A 35 19.35 18.57 5.01
CA GLN A 35 18.16 17.78 4.70
C GLN A 35 18.57 16.56 3.87
N ARG A 36 18.23 15.36 4.34
CA ARG A 36 18.56 14.12 3.62
C ARG A 36 17.88 14.10 2.25
N ASN A 37 18.68 13.98 1.20
CA ASN A 37 18.23 13.76 -0.16
C ASN A 37 17.87 12.27 -0.35
N ARG A 38 16.84 12.00 -1.15
CA ARG A 38 16.42 10.63 -1.54
C ARG A 38 16.38 10.47 -3.06
N THR A 39 16.87 11.47 -3.76
CA THR A 39 16.90 11.59 -5.21
C THR A 39 18.33 11.89 -5.64
N SER A 40 18.54 12.30 -6.89
CA SER A 40 19.89 12.64 -7.40
C SER A 40 20.55 13.79 -6.65
N GLY A 41 21.88 13.75 -6.56
CA GLY A 41 22.72 14.78 -5.93
C GLY A 41 23.21 14.34 -4.55
N PRO A 42 23.86 15.25 -3.80
CA PRO A 42 24.48 14.92 -2.54
C PRO A 42 23.52 14.36 -1.49
N ASP A 43 24.02 13.51 -0.59
CA ASP A 43 23.22 12.82 0.42
C ASP A 43 22.45 13.75 1.37
N PHE A 44 23.05 14.88 1.77
CA PHE A 44 22.40 15.88 2.62
C PHE A 44 22.63 17.27 2.07
N SER A 45 21.54 18.01 1.84
CA SER A 45 21.61 19.36 1.29
C SER A 45 21.47 20.45 2.34
N GLY A 46 22.21 21.55 2.18
CA GLY A 46 22.09 22.74 3.05
C GLY A 46 22.50 22.51 4.51
N ALA A 47 23.52 21.69 4.73
CA ALA A 47 24.23 21.60 5.99
C ALA A 47 24.91 22.93 6.36
N ARG A 48 25.08 23.17 7.65
CA ARG A 48 25.80 24.32 8.22
C ARG A 48 26.87 23.82 9.18
N LEU A 49 28.12 23.95 8.78
CA LEU A 49 29.26 23.39 9.49
C LEU A 49 30.28 24.50 9.74
N ALA A 50 30.76 24.64 10.98
CA ALA A 50 31.97 25.43 11.22
C ALA A 50 33.19 24.51 11.03
N LEU A 51 34.07 24.90 10.12
CA LEU A 51 35.40 24.31 9.93
C LEU A 51 36.41 25.34 10.45
N ASP A 52 37.09 25.00 11.54
CA ASP A 52 37.83 25.93 12.40
C ASP A 52 36.94 27.11 12.87
N GLN A 53 37.19 28.33 12.40
CA GLN A 53 36.41 29.53 12.73
C GLN A 53 35.45 29.96 11.60
N LEU A 54 35.47 29.28 10.46
CA LEU A 54 34.68 29.64 9.29
C LEU A 54 33.40 28.83 9.20
N LEU A 55 32.26 29.50 9.12
CA LEU A 55 30.97 28.87 8.91
C LEU A 55 30.74 28.62 7.41
N TRP A 56 30.60 27.35 7.06
CA TRP A 56 30.27 26.87 5.73
C TRP A 56 28.79 26.51 5.62
N VAL A 57 28.20 26.81 4.47
CA VAL A 57 26.86 26.37 4.08
C VAL A 57 26.98 25.63 2.76
N GLY A 58 26.52 24.39 2.71
CA GLY A 58 26.66 23.53 1.55
C GLY A 58 26.17 22.13 1.84
N ASP A 59 26.65 21.16 1.10
CA ASP A 59 26.14 19.79 1.14
C ASP A 59 27.13 18.84 1.82
N VAL A 60 26.61 17.70 2.30
CA VAL A 60 27.41 16.62 2.87
C VAL A 60 27.17 15.38 2.03
N GLU A 61 28.28 14.77 1.62
CA GLU A 61 28.28 13.52 0.85
C GLU A 61 28.76 12.37 1.72
N ILE A 62 28.18 11.18 1.56
CA ILE A 62 28.47 10.01 2.38
C ILE A 62 28.86 8.82 1.52
N HIS A 63 29.99 8.21 1.84
CA HIS A 63 30.43 6.98 1.18
C HIS A 63 30.99 5.96 2.17
N VAL A 64 31.04 4.68 1.80
CA VAL A 64 31.81 3.71 2.59
C VAL A 64 33.30 4.02 2.47
N ASN A 65 33.81 4.18 1.24
CA ASN A 65 35.20 4.55 0.99
C ASN A 65 35.29 5.92 0.34
N ALA A 66 36.31 6.72 0.67
CA ALA A 66 36.52 8.01 0.03
C ALA A 66 36.68 7.86 -1.50
N SER A 67 37.31 6.77 -1.97
CA SER A 67 37.46 6.46 -3.38
C SER A 67 36.16 6.29 -4.18
N ASP A 68 35.03 6.07 -3.50
CA ASP A 68 33.71 5.96 -4.14
C ASP A 68 33.31 7.29 -4.81
N TRP A 69 33.83 8.43 -4.35
CA TRP A 69 33.69 9.75 -5.00
C TRP A 69 34.08 9.72 -6.49
N HIS A 70 35.20 9.05 -6.79
CA HIS A 70 35.70 8.92 -8.16
C HIS A 70 34.95 7.84 -8.93
N ARG A 71 34.60 6.73 -8.25
CA ARG A 71 33.84 5.63 -8.86
C ARG A 71 32.48 6.10 -9.37
N HIS A 72 31.82 6.98 -8.62
CA HIS A 72 30.53 7.57 -8.96
C HIS A 72 30.66 8.82 -9.85
N GLN A 73 31.88 9.24 -10.19
CA GLN A 73 32.15 10.39 -11.04
C GLN A 73 31.57 11.72 -10.50
N HIS A 74 31.61 11.92 -9.18
CA HIS A 74 31.13 13.16 -8.55
C HIS A 74 32.04 14.36 -8.82
N GLY A 75 33.35 14.14 -8.94
CA GLY A 75 34.33 15.22 -9.23
C GLY A 75 33.98 16.11 -10.44
N PRO A 76 33.63 15.57 -11.62
CA PRO A 76 33.20 16.37 -12.77
C PRO A 76 31.73 16.84 -12.72
N ASP A 77 30.92 16.34 -11.80
CA ASP A 77 29.48 16.65 -11.74
C ASP A 77 29.23 17.94 -10.94
N HIS A 78 28.63 18.93 -11.59
CA HIS A 78 28.28 20.22 -11.00
C HIS A 78 27.36 20.10 -9.77
N ALA A 79 26.56 19.03 -9.68
CA ALA A 79 25.68 18.81 -8.54
C ALA A 79 26.44 18.61 -7.21
N TYR A 80 27.75 18.29 -7.26
CA TYR A 80 28.58 18.00 -6.09
C TYR A 80 29.60 19.11 -5.78
N GLU A 81 29.63 20.20 -6.55
CA GLU A 81 30.53 21.35 -6.30
C GLU A 81 30.25 22.04 -4.96
N SER A 82 29.02 21.91 -4.43
CA SER A 82 28.57 22.44 -3.14
C SER A 82 28.91 21.55 -1.93
N VAL A 83 29.56 20.39 -2.12
CA VAL A 83 29.90 19.47 -1.01
C VAL A 83 31.00 20.08 -0.14
N ILE A 84 30.65 20.44 1.09
CA ILE A 84 31.54 21.07 2.08
C ILE A 84 32.18 20.08 3.06
N LEU A 85 31.67 18.85 3.11
CA LEU A 85 32.23 17.77 3.93
C LEU A 85 31.94 16.42 3.27
N HIS A 86 32.96 15.59 3.17
CA HIS A 86 32.82 14.18 2.77
C HIS A 86 32.89 13.31 4.02
N VAL A 87 31.81 12.63 4.37
CA VAL A 87 31.76 11.75 5.54
C VAL A 87 31.93 10.31 5.06
N VAL A 88 32.97 9.63 5.54
CA VAL A 88 33.29 8.27 5.08
C VAL A 88 33.46 7.30 6.23
N TRP A 89 33.34 6.00 5.95
CA TRP A 89 33.80 4.98 6.90
C TRP A 89 35.31 4.73 6.79
N ASN A 90 35.86 4.78 5.57
CA ASN A 90 37.26 4.54 5.29
C ASN A 90 37.80 5.62 4.34
N ASN A 91 38.72 6.45 4.82
CA ASN A 91 39.43 7.41 3.98
C ASN A 91 40.66 6.75 3.34
N ASP A 92 40.46 6.11 2.19
CA ASP A 92 41.50 5.40 1.44
C ASP A 92 42.27 6.29 0.46
N GLN A 93 41.72 7.45 0.08
CA GLN A 93 42.40 8.45 -0.73
C GLN A 93 41.76 9.84 -0.61
N PRO A 94 42.54 10.93 -0.75
CA PRO A 94 41.99 12.28 -0.79
C PRO A 94 41.08 12.49 -2.01
N VAL A 95 40.00 13.24 -1.81
CA VAL A 95 39.08 13.64 -2.88
C VAL A 95 39.10 15.15 -3.07
N ALA A 96 38.86 15.58 -4.31
CA ALA A 96 38.88 16.99 -4.68
C ALA A 96 37.63 17.37 -5.47
N ARG A 97 37.23 18.63 -5.34
CA ARG A 97 36.29 19.29 -6.24
C ARG A 97 36.93 19.50 -7.61
N ARG A 98 36.11 19.95 -8.56
CA ARG A 98 36.54 20.22 -9.93
C ARG A 98 37.67 21.25 -10.04
N ASP A 99 37.71 22.24 -9.15
CA ASP A 99 38.75 23.27 -9.10
C ASP A 99 40.07 22.78 -8.46
N GLY A 100 40.12 21.51 -8.04
CA GLY A 100 41.28 20.89 -7.41
C GLY A 100 41.36 21.14 -5.89
N THR A 101 40.41 21.87 -5.31
CA THR A 101 40.34 22.02 -3.85
C THR A 101 39.99 20.69 -3.20
N LEU A 102 40.76 20.30 -2.17
CA LEU A 102 40.46 19.10 -1.40
C LEU A 102 39.16 19.30 -0.61
N ILE A 103 38.32 18.26 -0.59
CA ILE A 103 37.10 18.28 0.21
C ILE A 103 37.49 17.82 1.62
N PRO A 104 37.20 18.61 2.67
CA PRO A 104 37.42 18.19 4.04
C PRO A 104 36.71 16.86 4.31
N THR A 105 37.44 15.89 4.85
CA THR A 105 36.93 14.53 5.03
C THR A 105 36.79 14.19 6.51
N LEU A 106 35.67 13.57 6.89
CA LEU A 106 35.44 13.05 8.23
C LEU A 106 35.33 11.53 8.18
N THR A 107 36.31 10.82 8.73
CA THR A 107 36.24 9.37 8.93
C THR A 107 35.45 9.02 10.21
N LEU A 108 34.35 8.28 10.05
CA LEU A 108 33.51 7.83 11.17
C LEU A 108 34.03 6.58 11.88
N ASN A 109 34.89 5.79 11.23
CA ASN A 109 35.46 4.60 11.85
C ASN A 109 36.35 5.00 13.04
N GLY A 110 36.09 4.39 14.20
CA GLY A 110 36.71 4.76 15.48
C GLY A 110 35.96 5.84 16.26
N LEU A 111 35.06 6.62 15.63
CA LEU A 111 34.21 7.60 16.30
C LEU A 111 32.83 7.05 16.66
N VAL A 112 32.34 6.05 15.91
CA VAL A 112 31.05 5.41 16.15
C VAL A 112 31.21 4.32 17.21
N ARG A 113 30.30 4.30 18.21
CA ARG A 113 30.25 3.23 19.20
C ARG A 113 29.95 1.89 18.53
N GLN A 114 30.73 0.86 18.89
CA GLN A 114 30.53 -0.49 18.34
C GLN A 114 29.12 -1.04 18.59
N SER A 115 28.47 -0.62 19.69
CA SER A 115 27.10 -1.01 20.03
C SER A 115 26.08 -0.60 18.96
N VAL A 116 26.23 0.57 18.34
CA VAL A 116 25.38 1.07 17.24
C VAL A 116 25.46 0.13 16.03
N ILE A 117 26.69 -0.24 15.65
CA ILE A 117 26.96 -1.12 14.49
C ILE A 117 26.43 -2.53 14.76
N THR A 118 26.72 -3.08 15.94
CA THR A 118 26.24 -4.41 16.35
C THR A 118 24.71 -4.46 16.38
N GLN A 119 24.06 -3.44 16.94
CA GLN A 119 22.60 -3.36 16.99
C GLN A 119 21.96 -3.26 15.60
N TYR A 120 22.56 -2.47 14.71
CA TYR A 120 22.11 -2.40 13.32
C TYR A 120 22.12 -3.79 12.67
N HIS A 121 23.25 -4.51 12.76
CA HIS A 121 23.40 -5.86 12.21
C HIS A 121 22.42 -6.86 12.83
N GLN A 122 22.21 -6.81 14.16
CA GLN A 122 21.20 -7.64 14.81
C GLN A 122 19.80 -7.47 14.23
N LEU A 123 19.43 -6.25 13.83
CA LEU A 123 18.13 -5.98 13.20
C LEU A 123 18.11 -6.45 11.74
N VAL A 124 19.04 -5.99 10.89
CA VAL A 124 18.97 -6.28 9.45
C VAL A 124 19.24 -7.74 9.11
N ASP A 125 20.11 -8.41 9.87
CA ASP A 125 20.51 -9.80 9.63
C ASP A 125 19.60 -10.80 10.38
N SER A 126 18.62 -10.32 11.16
CA SER A 126 17.67 -11.18 11.89
C SER A 126 16.91 -12.13 10.94
N PRO A 127 16.79 -13.43 11.24
CA PRO A 127 15.98 -14.36 10.45
C PRO A 127 14.48 -14.21 10.73
N LEU A 128 14.09 -13.41 11.72
CA LEU A 128 12.71 -13.30 12.15
C LEU A 128 11.86 -12.52 11.13
N PRO A 129 10.57 -12.88 10.98
CA PRO A 129 9.64 -12.13 10.12
C PRO A 129 9.46 -10.67 10.55
N ILE A 130 9.54 -10.39 11.86
CA ILE A 130 9.65 -9.04 12.41
C ILE A 130 11.06 -8.92 12.99
N PRO A 131 11.95 -8.14 12.34
CA PRO A 131 13.36 -8.05 12.72
C PRO A 131 13.61 -7.72 14.19
N CYS A 132 12.80 -6.81 14.73
CA CYS A 132 12.91 -6.30 16.10
C CYS A 132 12.10 -7.10 17.12
N ALA A 133 11.55 -8.27 16.77
CA ALA A 133 10.62 -9.02 17.63
C ALA A 133 11.15 -9.21 19.07
N ASP A 134 12.39 -9.69 19.22
CA ASP A 134 13.00 -9.98 20.53
C ASP A 134 13.26 -8.72 21.38
N GLN A 135 13.23 -7.54 20.75
CA GLN A 135 13.50 -6.26 21.39
C GLN A 135 12.28 -5.33 21.34
N PHE A 136 11.14 -5.83 20.84
CA PHE A 136 9.99 -5.00 20.53
C PHE A 136 9.40 -4.37 21.80
N GLU A 137 9.37 -5.12 22.91
CA GLU A 137 8.90 -4.64 24.21
C GLU A 137 9.73 -3.47 24.75
N ALA A 138 11.02 -3.40 24.42
CA ALA A 138 11.89 -2.33 24.90
C ALA A 138 11.42 -0.95 24.42
N VAL A 139 10.81 -0.87 23.23
CA VAL A 139 10.33 0.39 22.64
C VAL A 139 8.98 0.80 23.22
N SER A 140 8.82 2.10 23.51
CA SER A 140 7.62 2.61 24.16
C SER A 140 6.37 2.44 23.30
N SER A 141 5.20 2.35 23.94
CA SER A 141 3.92 2.28 23.23
C SER A 141 3.66 3.50 22.35
N LEU A 142 4.12 4.68 22.77
CA LEU A 142 3.99 5.92 21.99
C LEU A 142 4.74 5.82 20.64
N GLU A 143 5.99 5.34 20.66
CA GLU A 143 6.79 5.20 19.42
C GLU A 143 6.21 4.14 18.48
N LYS A 144 5.64 3.07 19.04
CA LYS A 144 4.91 2.04 18.27
C LYS A 144 3.66 2.62 17.61
N LEU A 145 2.88 3.44 18.33
CA LEU A 145 1.68 4.11 17.79
C LEU A 145 2.04 5.13 16.69
N VAL A 146 3.10 5.92 16.89
CA VAL A 146 3.60 6.85 15.85
C VAL A 146 3.95 6.11 14.56
N MET A 147 4.60 4.94 14.66
CA MET A 147 4.89 4.11 13.49
C MET A 147 3.59 3.57 12.85
N LEU A 148 2.64 3.14 13.67
CA LEU A 148 1.36 2.60 13.22
C LEU A 148 0.52 3.64 12.45
N ASP A 149 0.44 4.87 12.96
CA ASP A 149 -0.28 5.95 12.29
C ASP A 149 0.38 6.30 10.95
N ARG A 150 1.71 6.40 10.94
CA ARG A 150 2.48 6.67 9.72
C ARG A 150 2.21 5.62 8.64
N VAL A 151 2.34 4.34 8.96
CA VAL A 151 2.17 3.27 7.96
C VAL A 151 0.71 3.05 7.56
N LEU A 152 -0.27 3.44 8.39
CA LEU A 152 -1.67 3.50 8.00
C LEU A 152 -1.87 4.53 6.87
N LEU A 153 -1.35 5.74 7.05
CA LEU A 153 -1.45 6.82 6.07
C LEU A 153 -0.71 6.46 4.77
N GLU A 154 0.51 5.93 4.86
CA GLU A 154 1.27 5.44 3.70
C GLU A 154 0.46 4.40 2.91
N ARG A 155 -0.19 3.45 3.60
CA ARG A 155 -1.01 2.42 2.95
C ARG A 155 -2.24 3.01 2.28
N LEU A 156 -2.94 3.93 2.95
CA LEU A 156 -4.13 4.56 2.39
C LEU A 156 -3.80 5.38 1.16
N GLN A 157 -2.72 6.16 1.21
CA GLN A 157 -2.23 6.91 0.06
C GLN A 157 -1.90 5.97 -1.10
N LYS A 158 -1.13 4.90 -0.85
CA LYS A 158 -0.79 3.91 -1.89
C LYS A 158 -2.01 3.26 -2.54
N LYS A 159 -3.06 2.97 -1.77
CA LYS A 159 -4.32 2.46 -2.35
C LYS A 159 -5.08 3.54 -3.11
N ALA A 160 -5.07 4.78 -2.62
CA ALA A 160 -5.67 5.91 -3.31
C ALA A 160 -4.98 6.20 -4.65
N ASP A 161 -3.65 6.16 -4.70
CA ASP A 161 -2.86 6.37 -5.92
C ASP A 161 -3.24 5.35 -7.01
N LYS A 162 -3.41 4.07 -6.64
CA LYS A 162 -3.91 3.03 -7.56
C LYS A 162 -5.32 3.32 -8.10
N ILE A 163 -6.18 3.92 -7.28
CA ILE A 163 -7.52 4.33 -7.73
C ILE A 163 -7.40 5.50 -8.72
N LEU A 164 -6.47 6.42 -8.48
CA LEU A 164 -6.20 7.54 -9.40
C LEU A 164 -5.58 7.08 -10.72
N GLU A 165 -4.80 5.99 -10.73
CA GLU A 165 -4.35 5.32 -11.95
C GLU A 165 -5.55 4.82 -12.77
N ILE A 166 -6.46 4.03 -12.16
CA ILE A 166 -7.69 3.54 -12.80
C ILE A 166 -8.57 4.71 -13.28
N TRP A 167 -8.68 5.77 -12.47
CA TRP A 167 -9.45 6.97 -12.83
C TRP A 167 -8.87 7.69 -14.06
N THR A 168 -7.54 7.74 -14.17
CA THR A 168 -6.86 8.30 -15.34
C THR A 168 -7.10 7.45 -16.58
N GLU A 169 -7.00 6.12 -16.45
CA GLU A 169 -7.30 5.17 -17.53
C GLU A 169 -8.76 5.28 -18.01
N ASN A 170 -9.69 5.55 -17.09
CA ASN A 170 -11.10 5.78 -17.38
C ASN A 170 -11.43 7.22 -17.79
N LEU A 171 -10.45 7.99 -18.26
CA LEU A 171 -10.64 9.36 -18.76
C LEU A 171 -11.35 10.29 -17.77
N SER A 172 -10.98 10.17 -16.49
CA SER A 172 -11.54 10.93 -15.38
C SER A 172 -13.01 10.59 -15.02
N ASP A 173 -13.54 9.45 -15.45
CA ASP A 173 -14.88 8.98 -15.07
C ASP A 173 -14.88 8.23 -13.72
N TRP A 174 -15.40 8.90 -12.68
CA TRP A 174 -15.53 8.32 -11.34
C TRP A 174 -16.54 7.18 -11.24
N GLU A 175 -17.60 7.17 -12.05
CA GLU A 175 -18.59 6.10 -12.00
C GLU A 175 -18.02 4.80 -12.56
N GLU A 176 -17.36 4.87 -13.72
CA GLU A 176 -16.65 3.73 -14.30
C GLU A 176 -15.54 3.23 -13.37
N THR A 177 -14.78 4.14 -12.77
CA THR A 177 -13.71 3.82 -11.82
C THR A 177 -14.23 3.06 -10.61
N VAL A 178 -15.31 3.55 -9.98
CA VAL A 178 -15.91 2.88 -8.81
C VAL A 178 -16.54 1.56 -9.21
N TYR A 179 -17.16 1.46 -10.39
CA TYR A 179 -17.69 0.20 -10.91
C TYR A 179 -16.60 -0.87 -11.04
N GLN A 180 -15.47 -0.54 -11.68
CA GLN A 180 -14.34 -1.46 -11.85
C GLN A 180 -13.69 -1.82 -10.51
N LEU A 181 -13.40 -0.83 -9.66
CA LEU A 181 -12.83 -1.02 -8.33
C LEU A 181 -13.71 -1.93 -7.47
N LEU A 182 -15.02 -1.69 -7.48
CA LEU A 182 -15.96 -2.48 -6.71
C LEU A 182 -16.05 -3.91 -7.24
N GLY A 183 -16.17 -4.08 -8.56
CA GLY A 183 -16.21 -5.38 -9.20
C GLY A 183 -14.98 -6.21 -8.87
N GLN A 184 -13.79 -5.64 -9.06
CA GLN A 184 -12.50 -6.26 -8.68
C GLN A 184 -12.53 -6.79 -7.23
N HIS A 185 -12.98 -5.97 -6.27
CA HIS A 185 -13.00 -6.38 -4.86
C HIS A 185 -14.17 -7.29 -4.47
N PHE A 186 -15.23 -7.41 -5.28
CA PHE A 186 -16.25 -8.45 -5.14
C PHE A 186 -15.71 -9.86 -5.40
N GLY A 187 -14.63 -9.97 -6.19
CA GLY A 187 -13.91 -11.23 -6.39
C GLY A 187 -13.08 -11.69 -5.19
N PHE A 188 -12.81 -10.79 -4.24
CA PHE A 188 -11.85 -10.98 -3.15
C PHE A 188 -10.51 -11.56 -3.65
N LYS A 189 -9.62 -11.97 -2.74
CA LYS A 189 -8.25 -12.36 -3.10
C LYS A 189 -8.11 -13.41 -4.23
N LEU A 190 -9.02 -14.38 -4.33
CA LEU A 190 -8.88 -15.50 -5.28
C LEU A 190 -9.41 -15.18 -6.69
N ASN A 191 -10.45 -14.34 -6.79
CA ASN A 191 -11.09 -14.03 -8.07
C ASN A 191 -11.02 -12.52 -8.39
N GLU A 192 -10.14 -11.77 -7.74
CA GLU A 192 -9.92 -10.34 -7.98
C GLU A 192 -9.65 -10.03 -9.45
N ALA A 193 -8.68 -10.73 -10.07
CA ALA A 193 -8.30 -10.51 -11.46
C ALA A 193 -9.40 -10.93 -12.46
N PRO A 194 -10.05 -12.11 -12.34
CA PRO A 194 -11.22 -12.44 -13.15
C PRO A 194 -12.36 -11.41 -13.07
N PHE A 195 -12.66 -10.89 -11.87
CA PHE A 195 -13.68 -9.86 -11.72
C PHE A 195 -13.28 -8.52 -12.36
N ALA A 196 -12.02 -8.10 -12.21
CA ALA A 196 -11.52 -6.90 -12.88
C ALA A 196 -11.65 -7.02 -14.40
N ARG A 197 -11.29 -8.18 -14.96
CA ARG A 197 -11.45 -8.48 -16.39
C ARG A 197 -12.93 -8.49 -16.82
N LEU A 198 -13.82 -9.06 -16.01
CA LEU A 198 -15.25 -9.04 -16.30
C LEU A 198 -15.78 -7.60 -16.41
N CYS A 199 -15.40 -6.74 -15.47
CA CYS A 199 -15.79 -5.32 -15.49
C CYS A 199 -15.18 -4.56 -16.66
N SER A 200 -13.94 -4.84 -17.07
CA SER A 200 -13.35 -4.20 -18.23
C SER A 200 -14.04 -4.60 -19.55
N LEU A 201 -14.54 -5.84 -19.64
CA LEU A 201 -15.31 -6.32 -20.79
C LEU A 201 -16.75 -5.78 -20.82
N LEU A 202 -17.29 -5.40 -19.66
CA LEU A 202 -18.64 -4.84 -19.51
C LEU A 202 -18.58 -3.45 -18.89
N PRO A 203 -18.25 -2.39 -19.65
CA PRO A 203 -18.19 -1.03 -19.12
C PRO A 203 -19.49 -0.60 -18.45
N TRP A 204 -19.40 0.25 -17.42
CA TRP A 204 -20.52 0.71 -16.60
C TRP A 204 -21.68 1.26 -17.45
N ARG A 205 -21.38 1.94 -18.56
CA ARG A 205 -22.40 2.47 -19.49
C ARG A 205 -23.38 1.40 -20.00
N LEU A 206 -22.93 0.15 -20.17
CA LEU A 206 -23.77 -0.97 -20.63
C LEU A 206 -24.62 -1.52 -19.50
N ILE A 207 -24.00 -1.70 -18.34
CA ILE A 207 -24.66 -2.13 -17.10
C ILE A 207 -25.77 -1.16 -16.71
N ARG A 208 -25.49 0.15 -16.73
CA ARG A 208 -26.44 1.21 -16.37
C ARG A 208 -27.69 1.22 -17.26
N GLN A 209 -27.58 0.79 -18.52
CA GLN A 209 -28.76 0.67 -19.42
C GLN A 209 -29.72 -0.46 -18.99
N GLN A 210 -29.24 -1.42 -18.20
CA GLN A 210 -30.03 -2.52 -17.65
C GLN A 210 -30.42 -2.32 -16.18
N LYS A 211 -30.27 -1.10 -15.64
CA LYS A 211 -30.67 -0.77 -14.27
C LYS A 211 -32.12 -1.22 -14.00
N ASP A 212 -32.39 -1.58 -12.75
CA ASP A 212 -33.69 -2.05 -12.26
C ASP A 212 -34.17 -3.39 -12.87
N ARG A 213 -33.38 -4.03 -13.74
CA ARG A 213 -33.72 -5.28 -14.42
C ARG A 213 -32.67 -6.35 -14.16
N ILE A 214 -32.95 -7.24 -13.21
CA ILE A 214 -31.98 -8.23 -12.74
C ILE A 214 -31.61 -9.28 -13.79
N LEU A 215 -32.59 -9.81 -14.54
CA LEU A 215 -32.33 -10.87 -15.53
C LEU A 215 -31.38 -10.40 -16.65
N PRO A 216 -31.56 -9.23 -17.29
CA PRO A 216 -30.58 -8.68 -18.23
C PRO A 216 -29.18 -8.47 -17.64
N LEU A 217 -29.08 -8.00 -16.40
CA LEU A 217 -27.80 -7.79 -15.72
C LEU A 217 -27.06 -9.10 -15.45
N GLU A 218 -27.77 -10.09 -14.91
CA GLU A 218 -27.23 -11.43 -14.70
C GLU A 218 -26.85 -12.08 -16.04
N ALA A 219 -27.65 -11.90 -17.10
CA ALA A 219 -27.35 -12.43 -18.42
C ALA A 219 -26.06 -11.84 -18.99
N LEU A 220 -25.88 -10.52 -18.92
CA LEU A 220 -24.63 -9.87 -19.33
C LEU A 220 -23.43 -10.39 -18.51
N LEU A 221 -23.53 -10.36 -17.18
CA LEU A 221 -22.41 -10.71 -16.32
C LEU A 221 -22.05 -12.20 -16.43
N PHE A 222 -23.01 -13.13 -16.35
CA PHE A 222 -22.74 -14.56 -16.46
C PHE A 222 -22.35 -14.96 -17.88
N GLY A 223 -23.00 -14.37 -18.87
CA GLY A 223 -22.71 -14.61 -20.28
C GLY A 223 -21.27 -14.22 -20.61
N THR A 224 -20.87 -12.98 -20.30
CA THR A 224 -19.49 -12.52 -20.54
C THR A 224 -18.47 -13.25 -19.65
N ALA A 225 -18.85 -13.65 -18.44
CA ALA A 225 -18.01 -14.49 -17.58
C ALA A 225 -17.79 -15.92 -18.13
N GLY A 226 -18.54 -16.34 -19.15
CA GLY A 226 -18.44 -17.69 -19.69
C GLY A 226 -19.11 -18.76 -18.84
N LEU A 227 -19.96 -18.36 -17.89
CA LEU A 227 -20.47 -19.28 -16.85
C LEU A 227 -21.87 -19.84 -17.14
N ILE A 228 -22.61 -19.27 -18.10
CA ILE A 228 -23.89 -19.86 -18.55
C ILE A 228 -23.59 -21.21 -19.23
N PRO A 229 -24.26 -22.31 -18.84
CA PRO A 229 -24.08 -23.61 -19.50
C PRO A 229 -24.38 -23.54 -21.00
N GLU A 230 -23.67 -24.35 -21.79
CA GLU A 230 -23.90 -24.45 -23.25
C GLU A 230 -25.29 -25.02 -23.57
N HIS A 231 -25.72 -26.00 -22.78
CA HIS A 231 -27.04 -26.63 -22.87
C HIS A 231 -27.74 -26.58 -21.50
N PRO A 232 -28.30 -25.43 -21.10
CA PRO A 232 -29.02 -25.32 -19.84
C PRO A 232 -30.24 -26.24 -19.82
N SER A 233 -30.41 -26.95 -18.72
CA SER A 233 -31.51 -27.89 -18.49
C SER A 233 -32.64 -27.29 -17.64
N ASP A 234 -32.42 -26.13 -17.03
CA ASP A 234 -33.40 -25.40 -16.21
C ASP A 234 -33.88 -24.08 -16.86
N ASP A 235 -35.07 -23.62 -16.46
CA ASP A 235 -35.71 -22.42 -17.03
C ASP A 235 -34.89 -21.14 -16.81
N TYR A 236 -34.15 -21.08 -15.69
CA TYR A 236 -33.34 -19.92 -15.34
C TYR A 236 -32.14 -19.79 -16.29
N GLY A 237 -31.40 -20.88 -16.50
CA GLY A 237 -30.28 -20.93 -17.43
C GLY A 237 -30.72 -20.68 -18.88
N LEU A 238 -31.86 -21.25 -19.31
CA LEU A 238 -32.44 -21.00 -20.63
C LEU A 238 -32.79 -19.51 -20.83
N SER A 239 -33.36 -18.88 -19.80
CA SER A 239 -33.71 -17.47 -19.81
C SER A 239 -32.47 -16.58 -19.93
N LEU A 240 -31.42 -16.88 -19.15
CA LEU A 240 -30.16 -16.15 -19.22
C LEU A 240 -29.45 -16.32 -20.56
N GLN A 241 -29.44 -17.53 -21.12
CA GLN A 241 -28.81 -17.80 -22.42
C GLN A 241 -29.52 -17.01 -23.53
N THR A 242 -30.85 -17.02 -23.55
CA THR A 242 -31.66 -16.29 -24.53
C THR A 242 -31.44 -14.78 -24.42
N GLU A 243 -31.51 -14.23 -23.20
CA GLU A 243 -31.33 -12.81 -22.95
C GLU A 243 -29.89 -12.37 -23.30
N TYR A 244 -28.88 -13.16 -22.93
CA TYR A 244 -27.49 -12.86 -23.26
C TYR A 244 -27.25 -12.87 -24.78
N ALA A 245 -27.81 -13.84 -25.51
CA ALA A 245 -27.68 -13.89 -26.97
C ALA A 245 -28.24 -12.61 -27.63
N PHE A 246 -29.38 -12.13 -27.13
CA PHE A 246 -29.96 -10.86 -27.58
C PHE A 246 -29.07 -9.66 -27.24
N LEU A 247 -28.65 -9.51 -25.98
CA LEU A 247 -27.87 -8.36 -25.51
C LEU A 247 -26.44 -8.35 -26.10
N SER A 248 -25.81 -9.51 -26.22
CA SER A 248 -24.49 -9.67 -26.86
C SER A 248 -24.53 -9.19 -28.30
N LYS A 249 -25.59 -9.51 -29.06
CA LYS A 249 -25.78 -9.00 -30.43
C LYS A 249 -26.06 -7.49 -30.43
N LYS A 250 -26.94 -7.03 -29.54
CA LYS A 250 -27.31 -5.60 -29.42
C LYS A 250 -26.10 -4.71 -29.12
N TYR A 251 -25.23 -5.15 -28.23
CA TYR A 251 -24.06 -4.39 -27.76
C TYR A 251 -22.74 -4.78 -28.43
N GLN A 252 -22.79 -5.69 -29.41
CA GLN A 252 -21.61 -6.18 -30.14
C GLN A 252 -20.52 -6.70 -29.19
N LEU A 253 -20.93 -7.50 -28.20
CA LEU A 253 -19.98 -8.16 -27.31
C LEU A 253 -19.31 -9.31 -28.06
N HIS A 254 -18.01 -9.16 -28.33
CA HIS A 254 -17.23 -10.11 -29.14
C HIS A 254 -16.35 -11.03 -28.30
N THR A 255 -16.22 -10.77 -27.01
CA THR A 255 -15.30 -11.49 -26.12
C THR A 255 -16.07 -12.09 -24.96
N GLN A 256 -15.85 -13.38 -24.76
CA GLN A 256 -16.31 -14.14 -23.61
C GLN A 256 -15.09 -14.65 -22.86
N MET A 257 -15.16 -14.61 -21.52
CA MET A 257 -14.17 -15.24 -20.67
C MET A 257 -14.33 -16.77 -20.71
N VAL A 258 -13.28 -17.49 -20.30
CA VAL A 258 -13.36 -18.94 -20.17
C VAL A 258 -13.61 -19.37 -18.72
N PRO A 259 -14.41 -20.43 -18.46
CA PRO A 259 -14.72 -20.89 -17.10
C PRO A 259 -13.50 -21.14 -16.19
N THR A 260 -12.37 -21.54 -16.76
CA THR A 260 -11.14 -21.89 -16.01
C THR A 260 -10.40 -20.69 -15.41
N GLU A 261 -10.76 -19.47 -15.82
CA GLU A 261 -10.29 -18.23 -15.19
C GLU A 261 -10.80 -18.13 -13.75
N TRP A 262 -12.02 -18.61 -13.52
CA TRP A 262 -12.70 -18.57 -12.23
C TRP A 262 -12.20 -19.68 -11.31
N LYS A 263 -11.77 -19.30 -10.11
CA LYS A 263 -11.23 -20.22 -9.10
C LYS A 263 -12.32 -20.59 -8.10
N LEU A 264 -12.65 -21.88 -8.03
CA LEU A 264 -13.60 -22.44 -7.05
C LEU A 264 -12.92 -23.22 -5.92
N LEU A 265 -11.72 -23.78 -6.17
CA LEU A 265 -11.01 -24.59 -5.19
C LEU A 265 -10.70 -23.75 -3.93
N ARG A 266 -10.91 -24.33 -2.74
CA ARG A 266 -10.74 -23.71 -1.41
C ARG A 266 -11.78 -22.66 -1.03
N LEU A 267 -12.82 -22.47 -1.84
CA LEU A 267 -13.96 -21.63 -1.47
C LEU A 267 -15.08 -22.47 -0.83
N ARG A 268 -15.85 -21.83 0.05
CA ARG A 268 -17.17 -22.32 0.46
C ARG A 268 -18.21 -21.83 -0.57
N PRO A 269 -19.37 -22.50 -0.72
CA PRO A 269 -20.41 -22.14 -1.69
C PRO A 269 -20.76 -20.65 -1.76
N VAL A 270 -20.88 -19.96 -0.61
CA VAL A 270 -21.16 -18.51 -0.54
C VAL A 270 -20.09 -17.62 -1.19
N GLY A 271 -18.85 -18.12 -1.28
CA GLY A 271 -17.73 -17.40 -1.89
C GLY A 271 -17.57 -17.70 -3.37
N PHE A 272 -18.36 -18.59 -3.96
CA PHE A 272 -18.20 -18.99 -5.35
C PHE A 272 -18.44 -17.80 -6.30
N PRO A 273 -17.70 -17.73 -7.43
CA PRO A 273 -17.87 -16.67 -8.42
C PRO A 273 -19.30 -16.51 -8.91
N THR A 274 -20.03 -17.62 -9.07
CA THR A 274 -21.46 -17.62 -9.43
C THR A 274 -22.32 -16.82 -8.45
N ILE A 275 -22.13 -17.07 -7.16
CA ILE A 275 -22.84 -16.34 -6.08
C ILE A 275 -22.39 -14.88 -6.02
N ARG A 276 -21.09 -14.62 -6.15
CA ARG A 276 -20.55 -13.25 -6.10
C ARG A 276 -21.02 -12.41 -7.28
N ILE A 277 -21.10 -12.97 -8.48
CA ILE A 277 -21.64 -12.29 -9.66
C ILE A 277 -23.14 -12.01 -9.47
N ALA A 278 -23.93 -12.95 -8.95
CA ALA A 278 -25.34 -12.70 -8.67
C ALA A 278 -25.55 -11.58 -7.63
N GLN A 279 -24.75 -11.58 -6.56
CA GLN A 279 -24.78 -10.52 -5.55
C GLN A 279 -24.35 -9.16 -6.13
N PHE A 280 -23.34 -9.16 -7.00
CA PHE A 280 -22.90 -7.96 -7.68
C PHE A 280 -23.98 -7.44 -8.64
N ALA A 281 -24.62 -8.31 -9.43
CA ALA A 281 -25.74 -7.96 -10.29
C ALA A 281 -26.87 -7.26 -9.50
N GLN A 282 -27.22 -7.80 -8.33
CA GLN A 282 -28.22 -7.20 -7.45
C GLN A 282 -27.81 -5.84 -6.90
N TYR A 283 -26.52 -5.66 -6.57
CA TYR A 283 -26.00 -4.36 -6.16
C TYR A 283 -26.17 -3.33 -7.28
N LEU A 284 -25.76 -3.69 -8.49
CA LEU A 284 -25.78 -2.80 -9.65
C LEU A 284 -27.23 -2.48 -10.05
N ALA A 285 -28.13 -3.44 -9.96
CA ALA A 285 -29.55 -3.25 -10.26
C ALA A 285 -30.21 -2.19 -9.37
N GLN A 286 -29.80 -2.10 -8.10
CA GLN A 286 -30.36 -1.21 -7.09
C GLN A 286 -29.62 0.14 -6.98
N SER A 287 -28.52 0.32 -7.72
CA SER A 287 -27.67 1.50 -7.59
C SER A 287 -27.94 2.52 -8.68
N GLU A 288 -28.33 3.73 -8.30
CA GLU A 288 -28.49 4.84 -9.27
C GLU A 288 -27.15 5.46 -9.67
N SER A 289 -26.26 5.61 -8.70
CA SER A 289 -24.90 6.11 -8.85
C SER A 289 -24.02 5.42 -7.82
N LEU A 290 -22.92 4.82 -8.28
CA LEU A 290 -22.02 4.10 -7.38
C LEU A 290 -21.16 5.10 -6.60
N PHE A 291 -20.62 6.08 -7.32
CA PHE A 291 -19.68 7.05 -6.76
C PHE A 291 -20.37 8.00 -5.79
N THR A 292 -21.48 8.62 -6.20
CA THR A 292 -22.18 9.62 -5.36
C THR A 292 -22.65 9.00 -4.04
N HIS A 293 -23.13 7.76 -4.04
CA HIS A 293 -23.57 7.13 -2.81
C HIS A 293 -22.41 6.91 -1.82
N PHE A 294 -21.25 6.44 -2.26
CA PHE A 294 -20.11 6.25 -1.36
C PHE A 294 -19.52 7.57 -0.85
N VAL A 295 -19.43 8.59 -1.70
CA VAL A 295 -18.85 9.88 -1.32
C VAL A 295 -19.81 10.72 -0.46
N ASN A 296 -21.12 10.63 -0.67
CA ASN A 296 -22.07 11.48 0.07
C ASN A 296 -22.66 10.81 1.30
N THR A 297 -22.39 9.53 1.55
CA THR A 297 -22.91 8.83 2.74
C THR A 297 -21.93 8.91 3.92
N PRO A 298 -22.22 9.72 4.96
CA PRO A 298 -21.30 9.90 6.08
C PRO A 298 -21.31 8.74 7.08
N SER A 299 -22.32 7.89 7.04
CA SER A 299 -22.59 6.89 8.08
C SER A 299 -22.09 5.51 7.67
N LEU A 300 -21.21 4.93 8.49
CA LEU A 300 -20.70 3.58 8.29
C LEU A 300 -21.83 2.53 8.25
N SER A 301 -22.84 2.66 9.12
CA SER A 301 -23.97 1.72 9.14
C SER A 301 -24.81 1.80 7.86
N LYS A 302 -24.99 3.00 7.30
CA LYS A 302 -25.65 3.17 5.99
C LYS A 302 -24.83 2.54 4.86
N ILE A 303 -23.50 2.73 4.85
CA ILE A 303 -22.61 2.04 3.89
C ILE A 303 -22.73 0.52 4.03
N GLN A 304 -22.73 -0.01 5.25
CA GLN A 304 -22.91 -1.45 5.49
C GLN A 304 -24.26 -1.96 4.98
N GLN A 305 -25.33 -1.17 5.14
CA GLN A 305 -26.66 -1.50 4.62
C GLN A 305 -26.69 -1.55 3.09
N MET A 306 -25.92 -0.71 2.40
CA MET A 306 -25.82 -0.75 0.93
C MET A 306 -25.29 -2.10 0.41
N PHE A 307 -24.48 -2.80 1.21
CA PHE A 307 -23.98 -4.15 0.88
C PHE A 307 -24.85 -5.28 1.42
N HIS A 308 -25.96 -4.97 2.10
CA HIS A 308 -26.90 -5.97 2.60
C HIS A 308 -27.88 -6.40 1.50
N LEU A 309 -27.36 -7.15 0.53
CA LEU A 309 -28.07 -7.53 -0.68
C LEU A 309 -28.55 -8.97 -0.63
N LYS A 310 -29.71 -9.20 -1.24
CA LYS A 310 -30.23 -10.55 -1.48
C LYS A 310 -29.93 -10.96 -2.92
N GLN A 311 -29.18 -12.05 -3.11
CA GLN A 311 -29.04 -12.66 -4.43
C GLN A 311 -30.41 -13.11 -4.99
N SER A 312 -30.50 -13.28 -6.31
CA SER A 312 -31.71 -13.76 -6.98
C SER A 312 -32.18 -15.12 -6.40
N PRO A 313 -33.49 -15.43 -6.44
CA PRO A 313 -34.04 -16.63 -5.80
C PRO A 313 -33.33 -17.94 -6.18
N TYR A 314 -32.91 -18.07 -7.44
CA TYR A 314 -32.13 -19.21 -7.93
C TYR A 314 -30.87 -19.48 -7.09
N TRP A 315 -30.10 -18.42 -6.80
CA TRP A 315 -28.83 -18.48 -6.08
C TRP A 315 -28.98 -18.60 -4.56
N VAL A 316 -30.21 -18.63 -4.04
CA VAL A 316 -30.48 -19.03 -2.66
C VAL A 316 -30.37 -20.55 -2.52
N THR A 317 -30.77 -21.30 -3.54
CA THR A 317 -30.82 -22.76 -3.54
C THR A 317 -29.72 -23.41 -4.38
N HIS A 318 -29.04 -22.67 -5.26
CA HIS A 318 -27.98 -23.18 -6.13
C HIS A 318 -26.64 -22.49 -5.86
N HIS A 319 -25.55 -23.25 -5.81
CA HIS A 319 -24.19 -22.71 -5.63
C HIS A 319 -23.42 -22.63 -6.95
N GLN A 320 -23.82 -23.41 -7.95
CA GLN A 320 -23.45 -23.27 -9.35
C GLN A 320 -24.72 -23.54 -10.17
N PHE A 321 -24.70 -23.21 -11.46
CA PHE A 321 -25.78 -23.61 -12.36
C PHE A 321 -26.09 -25.11 -12.21
N GLU A 322 -27.37 -25.41 -12.05
CA GLU A 322 -27.96 -26.76 -11.94
C GLU A 322 -27.48 -27.56 -10.71
N LYS A 323 -26.63 -26.98 -9.87
CA LYS A 323 -26.11 -27.62 -8.65
C LYS A 323 -26.73 -27.01 -7.41
N THR A 324 -27.68 -27.75 -6.84
CA THR A 324 -28.36 -27.36 -5.61
C THR A 324 -27.44 -27.46 -4.39
N SER A 325 -27.66 -26.57 -3.44
CA SER A 325 -27.05 -26.61 -2.11
C SER A 325 -28.01 -27.31 -1.14
N THR A 326 -27.48 -28.11 -0.23
CA THR A 326 -28.26 -28.78 0.83
C THR A 326 -28.83 -27.81 1.86
N ARG A 327 -28.25 -26.61 1.95
CA ARG A 327 -28.73 -25.51 2.80
C ARG A 327 -28.87 -24.24 1.99
N PRO A 328 -29.81 -23.33 2.34
CA PRO A 328 -29.88 -22.02 1.73
C PRO A 328 -28.54 -21.29 1.82
N ILE A 329 -28.09 -20.72 0.71
CA ILE A 329 -26.84 -19.97 0.65
C ILE A 329 -27.07 -18.62 1.32
N SER A 330 -26.25 -18.33 2.33
CA SER A 330 -26.32 -17.07 3.06
C SER A 330 -26.00 -15.88 2.17
N PHE A 331 -26.62 -14.74 2.47
CA PHE A 331 -26.29 -13.45 1.88
C PHE A 331 -24.85 -13.02 2.22
N MET A 332 -24.42 -11.89 1.65
CA MET A 332 -23.13 -11.30 1.99
C MET A 332 -23.04 -11.05 3.50
N GLY A 333 -22.04 -11.67 4.13
CA GLY A 333 -21.82 -11.55 5.57
C GLY A 333 -21.09 -10.25 5.94
N LYS A 334 -21.17 -9.89 7.22
CA LYS A 334 -20.54 -8.68 7.79
C LYS A 334 -19.05 -8.58 7.48
N GLU A 335 -18.32 -9.70 7.50
CA GLU A 335 -16.88 -9.72 7.19
C GLU A 335 -16.61 -9.31 5.73
N SER A 336 -17.35 -9.87 4.76
CA SER A 336 -17.24 -9.49 3.35
C SER A 336 -17.58 -8.01 3.13
N THR A 337 -18.64 -7.52 3.77
CA THR A 337 -18.99 -6.09 3.74
C THR A 337 -17.87 -5.21 4.28
N ASN A 338 -17.28 -5.56 5.43
CA ASN A 338 -16.17 -4.81 6.00
C ASN A 338 -14.96 -4.82 5.07
N THR A 339 -14.65 -5.97 4.44
CA THR A 339 -13.56 -6.06 3.46
C THR A 339 -13.78 -5.14 2.26
N LEU A 340 -15.02 -5.01 1.75
CA LEU A 340 -15.34 -4.04 0.69
C LEU A 340 -15.15 -2.60 1.17
N ILE A 341 -15.56 -2.26 2.40
CA ILE A 341 -15.36 -0.91 2.95
C ILE A 341 -13.87 -0.58 3.07
N ILE A 342 -13.06 -1.53 3.55
CA ILE A 342 -11.61 -1.38 3.74
C ILE A 342 -10.85 -1.22 2.42
N ASN A 343 -11.28 -1.91 1.36
CA ASN A 343 -10.55 -1.95 0.08
C ASN A 343 -11.13 -1.06 -1.02
N VAL A 344 -12.42 -0.73 -0.94
CA VAL A 344 -13.11 0.11 -1.93
C VAL A 344 -13.42 1.48 -1.33
N VAL A 345 -14.27 1.53 -0.30
CA VAL A 345 -14.86 2.80 0.16
C VAL A 345 -13.81 3.70 0.80
N ALA A 346 -13.06 3.23 1.80
CA ALA A 346 -12.09 4.08 2.49
C ALA A 346 -10.99 4.61 1.54
N PRO A 347 -10.34 3.78 0.69
CA PRO A 347 -9.38 4.27 -0.29
C PRO A 347 -9.97 5.23 -1.33
N LEU A 348 -11.22 5.00 -1.79
CA LEU A 348 -11.92 5.90 -2.71
C LEU A 348 -12.10 7.29 -2.11
N LEU A 349 -12.48 7.36 -0.82
CA LEU A 349 -12.63 8.63 -0.12
C LEU A 349 -11.31 9.39 -0.02
N VAL A 350 -10.20 8.68 0.21
CA VAL A 350 -8.85 9.28 0.22
C VAL A 350 -8.48 9.78 -1.17
N ALA A 351 -8.66 8.96 -2.22
CA ALA A 351 -8.37 9.35 -3.60
C ALA A 351 -9.14 10.61 -4.01
N TYR A 352 -10.46 10.60 -3.86
CA TYR A 352 -11.30 11.72 -4.23
C TYR A 352 -11.05 12.95 -3.33
N GLY A 353 -10.88 12.74 -2.02
CA GLY A 353 -10.57 13.79 -1.05
C GLY A 353 -9.27 14.52 -1.36
N THR A 354 -8.21 13.78 -1.68
CA THR A 354 -6.92 14.36 -2.06
C THR A 354 -7.02 15.14 -3.38
N THR A 355 -7.65 14.59 -4.42
CA THR A 355 -7.81 15.28 -5.72
C THR A 355 -8.62 16.56 -5.60
N ARG A 356 -9.65 16.59 -4.74
CA ARG A 356 -10.55 17.74 -4.54
C ARG A 356 -10.15 18.66 -3.38
N LYS A 357 -9.10 18.33 -2.64
CA LYS A 357 -8.67 19.04 -1.42
C LYS A 357 -9.80 19.11 -0.36
N LEU A 358 -10.47 17.98 -0.14
CA LEU A 358 -11.56 17.79 0.82
C LEU A 358 -11.09 16.90 1.99
N PRO A 359 -10.43 17.48 3.02
CA PRO A 359 -9.85 16.71 4.12
C PRO A 359 -10.89 15.91 4.91
N GLU A 360 -12.15 16.36 4.96
CA GLU A 360 -13.24 15.69 5.66
C GLU A 360 -13.53 14.27 5.12
N LEU A 361 -13.20 14.01 3.85
CA LEU A 361 -13.33 12.67 3.27
C LEU A 361 -12.22 11.73 3.74
N ILE A 362 -11.01 12.26 3.93
CA ILE A 362 -9.86 11.52 4.48
C ILE A 362 -10.14 11.18 5.95
N ASP A 363 -10.61 12.15 6.73
CA ASP A 363 -11.01 11.94 8.13
C ASP A 363 -12.11 10.88 8.25
N ARG A 364 -13.10 10.92 7.35
CA ARG A 364 -14.15 9.91 7.33
C ARG A 364 -13.64 8.51 6.94
N ALA A 365 -12.69 8.43 6.01
CA ALA A 365 -12.06 7.16 5.67
C ALA A 365 -11.35 6.54 6.88
N LEU A 366 -10.60 7.35 7.63
CA LEU A 366 -9.94 6.94 8.88
C LEU A 366 -10.97 6.52 9.94
N LEU A 367 -12.01 7.32 10.15
CA LEU A 367 -13.09 7.01 11.09
C LEU A 367 -13.77 5.67 10.77
N PHE A 368 -14.02 5.38 9.49
CA PHE A 368 -14.56 4.09 9.06
C PHE A 368 -13.63 2.94 9.45
N LEU A 369 -12.32 3.06 9.21
CA LEU A 369 -11.36 2.01 9.53
C LEU A 369 -11.19 1.79 11.04
N VAL A 370 -11.20 2.84 11.85
CA VAL A 370 -11.16 2.74 13.31
C VAL A 370 -12.44 2.10 13.87
N SER A 371 -13.59 2.33 13.23
CA SER A 371 -14.89 1.81 13.66
C SER A 371 -15.15 0.36 13.25
N LEU A 372 -14.32 -0.21 12.38
CA LEU A 372 -14.43 -1.59 11.92
C LEU A 372 -13.54 -2.53 12.75
N PRO A 373 -13.95 -3.79 12.98
CA PRO A 373 -13.11 -4.76 13.67
C PRO A 373 -11.87 -5.11 12.83
N ALA A 374 -10.77 -5.40 13.52
CA ALA A 374 -9.54 -5.85 12.86
C ALA A 374 -9.73 -7.10 12.00
N GLU A 375 -9.04 -7.13 10.86
CA GLU A 375 -8.95 -8.33 10.04
C GLU A 375 -8.05 -9.39 10.70
N ASN A 376 -8.46 -10.66 10.57
CA ASN A 376 -7.71 -11.79 11.11
C ASN A 376 -6.94 -12.53 10.02
N ASN A 377 -5.65 -12.24 9.91
CA ASN A 377 -4.75 -12.88 8.96
C ASN A 377 -3.45 -13.34 9.66
N ARG A 378 -2.54 -13.95 8.91
CA ARG A 378 -1.27 -14.48 9.46
C ARG A 378 -0.41 -13.37 10.06
N ILE A 379 -0.39 -12.20 9.44
CA ILE A 379 0.45 -11.07 9.85
C ILE A 379 -0.12 -10.42 11.12
N THR A 380 -1.44 -10.21 11.20
CA THR A 380 -2.06 -9.66 12.42
C THR A 380 -1.92 -10.61 13.60
N ARG A 381 -1.97 -11.93 13.38
CA ARG A 381 -1.66 -12.93 14.41
C ARG A 381 -0.21 -12.88 14.88
N LEU A 382 0.74 -12.65 13.96
CA LEU A 382 2.15 -12.48 14.29
C LEU A 382 2.36 -11.24 15.18
N TRP A 383 1.77 -10.10 14.85
CA TRP A 383 1.89 -8.90 15.68
C TRP A 383 1.29 -9.07 17.08
N LYS A 384 0.21 -9.85 17.21
CA LYS A 384 -0.38 -10.18 18.52
C LYS A 384 0.56 -10.98 19.42
N THR A 385 1.52 -11.74 18.88
CA THR A 385 2.49 -12.46 19.72
C THR A 385 3.57 -11.53 20.32
N LEU A 386 3.61 -10.28 19.88
CA LEU A 386 4.50 -9.23 20.39
C LEU A 386 3.73 -8.19 21.23
N ASP A 387 2.56 -8.58 21.75
CA ASP A 387 1.64 -7.73 22.52
C ASP A 387 1.23 -6.41 21.81
N MET A 388 1.32 -6.37 20.48
CA MET A 388 0.81 -5.23 19.72
C MET A 388 -0.72 -5.27 19.70
N ASN A 389 -1.36 -4.13 20.02
CA ASN A 389 -2.81 -4.03 19.98
C ASN A 389 -3.32 -4.12 18.52
N VAL A 390 -4.28 -5.02 18.29
CA VAL A 390 -4.92 -5.21 16.99
C VAL A 390 -6.43 -5.31 17.19
N GLY A 391 -7.07 -4.16 17.38
CA GLY A 391 -8.50 -4.04 17.68
C GLY A 391 -9.34 -3.64 16.48
N THR A 392 -8.79 -2.79 15.62
CA THR A 392 -9.52 -2.13 14.53
C THR A 392 -9.01 -2.50 13.14
N ALA A 393 -9.82 -2.22 12.11
CA ALA A 393 -9.39 -2.39 10.73
C ALA A 393 -8.20 -1.47 10.40
N ALA A 394 -8.18 -0.26 10.97
CA ALA A 394 -7.04 0.65 10.90
C ALA A 394 -5.74 -0.03 11.40
N ASP A 395 -5.76 -0.64 12.58
CA ASP A 395 -4.60 -1.37 13.12
C ASP A 395 -4.17 -2.49 12.18
N SER A 396 -5.11 -3.33 11.73
CA SER A 396 -4.78 -4.45 10.85
C SER A 396 -4.21 -4.02 9.50
N GLN A 397 -4.73 -2.93 8.92
CA GLN A 397 -4.23 -2.38 7.66
C GLN A 397 -2.84 -1.77 7.84
N ALA A 398 -2.62 -1.00 8.90
CA ALA A 398 -1.32 -0.45 9.24
C ALA A 398 -0.26 -1.54 9.44
N LEU A 399 -0.56 -2.55 10.26
CA LEU A 399 0.37 -3.65 10.55
C LEU A 399 0.73 -4.50 9.33
N LEU A 400 -0.19 -4.62 8.36
CA LEU A 400 0.10 -5.24 7.07
C LEU A 400 1.12 -4.41 6.28
N GLU A 401 0.99 -3.08 6.23
CA GLU A 401 1.95 -2.21 5.56
C GLU A 401 3.29 -2.18 6.27
N TRP A 402 3.28 -2.06 7.60
CA TRP A 402 4.50 -2.08 8.41
C TRP A 402 5.30 -3.34 8.13
N HIS A 403 4.65 -4.50 8.19
CA HIS A 403 5.31 -5.76 7.90
C HIS A 403 5.84 -5.81 6.44
N ALA A 404 5.04 -5.42 5.46
CA ALA A 404 5.39 -5.57 4.05
C ALA A 404 6.44 -4.56 3.56
N GLN A 405 6.36 -3.30 4.00
CA GLN A 405 7.26 -2.23 3.54
C GLN A 405 8.53 -2.09 4.36
N TYR A 406 8.50 -2.48 5.63
CA TYR A 406 9.65 -2.30 6.51
C TYR A 406 10.22 -3.63 6.99
N CYS A 407 9.43 -4.46 7.69
CA CYS A 407 9.98 -5.68 8.31
C CYS A 407 10.49 -6.69 7.27
N SER A 408 9.71 -6.95 6.22
CA SER A 408 10.07 -7.91 5.16
C SER A 408 11.24 -7.44 4.30
N GLN A 409 11.44 -6.12 4.21
CA GLN A 409 12.51 -5.49 3.44
C GLN A 409 13.70 -5.06 4.32
N LYS A 410 13.68 -5.37 5.62
CA LYS A 410 14.71 -5.00 6.60
C LYS A 410 15.02 -3.49 6.66
N LYS A 411 14.05 -2.62 6.37
CA LYS A 411 14.20 -1.15 6.45
C LYS A 411 14.13 -0.61 7.88
N CYS A 412 14.90 -1.20 8.79
CA CYS A 412 14.87 -0.90 10.22
C CYS A 412 15.30 0.55 10.53
N LEU A 413 16.23 1.11 9.74
CA LEU A 413 16.67 2.51 9.87
C LEU A 413 15.59 3.54 9.50
N GLN A 414 14.60 3.12 8.70
CA GLN A 414 13.49 3.98 8.24
C GLN A 414 12.22 3.79 9.09
N CYS A 415 12.21 2.77 9.95
CA CYS A 415 11.14 2.44 10.87
C CYS A 415 11.40 3.09 12.23
N THR A 416 10.40 3.77 12.81
CA THR A 416 10.53 4.44 14.11
C THR A 416 11.03 3.48 15.21
N VAL A 417 10.49 2.25 15.26
CA VAL A 417 10.90 1.26 16.26
C VAL A 417 12.34 0.79 16.05
N GLY A 418 12.74 0.53 14.80
CA GLY A 418 14.12 0.11 14.50
C GLY A 418 15.13 1.21 14.81
N ALA A 419 14.84 2.45 14.41
CA ALA A 419 15.66 3.61 14.72
C ALA A 419 15.82 3.82 16.23
N LYS A 420 14.75 3.66 17.01
CA LYS A 420 14.77 3.80 18.47
C LYS A 420 15.57 2.71 19.19
N LEU A 421 15.61 1.50 18.66
CA LEU A 421 16.47 0.45 19.21
C LEU A 421 17.96 0.78 19.00
N ILE A 422 18.31 1.39 17.87
CA ILE A 422 19.68 1.82 17.59
C ILE A 422 20.07 3.05 18.42
N GLU A 423 19.15 3.98 18.66
CA GLU A 423 19.40 5.16 19.52
C GLU A 423 19.77 4.80 20.96
N ARG A 424 19.27 3.67 21.46
CA ARG A 424 19.40 3.28 22.89
C ARG A 424 20.72 2.62 23.25
N THR A 425 21.60 2.40 22.26
CA THR A 425 22.91 1.74 22.41
C THR A 425 24.03 2.73 22.69
#